data_AF-A0AAV9CD42-F1
#
_entry.id   AF-A0AAV9CD42-F1
#
_cell.length_a   1.000
_cell.length_b   1.000
_cell.length_c   1.000
_cell.angle_alpha   90.00
_cell.angle_beta   90.00
_cell.angle_gamma   90.00
#
_symmetry.space_group_name_H-M   'P 1'
#
loop_
_entity.id
_entity.type
_entity.pdbx_description
1 polymer ?
#
loop_
_entity_poly.entity_id
_entity_poly.type
_entity_poly.pdbx_seq_one_letter_code
_entity_poly.pdbx_strand_id
1 'polypeptide(L)'
;MRRSSLVAKQVISVRSACSLGFVSQLWVDASSWMVVVVEVRQSLLSGEMERFLLEDVSQVGDVVLVPDEGVMDNELKLVGLDTLEGYDVVTSSRRNVGKVRGYNFNINTGAVESLELDSFGSSLIPTSLVSTYCLFVEDVLKVVADTVIVHEGASSRVQRITKGFWDAQKAETPQDRFTEYPEYTNRGERSVRGRNNWSSRNQRSPLRRDFEDEDDWELPMDY
;
A
#
# COMPACT_ATOMS: atom_id res chain seq x y z
N MET A 1 1.65 0.83 -15.62
CA MET A 1 0.57 0.06 -14.97
C MET A 1 1.06 -0.52 -13.66
N ARG A 2 0.25 -0.53 -12.59
CA ARG A 2 0.66 -1.10 -11.29
C ARG A 2 0.59 -2.63 -11.33
N ARG A 3 1.57 -3.33 -10.75
CA ARG A 3 1.55 -4.81 -10.59
C ARG A 3 0.24 -5.32 -9.99
N SER A 4 -0.26 -4.65 -8.95
CA SER A 4 -1.53 -4.98 -8.28
C SER A 4 -2.76 -4.92 -9.19
N SER A 5 -2.71 -4.17 -10.29
CA SER A 5 -3.80 -4.11 -11.26
C SER A 5 -3.78 -5.26 -12.27
N LEU A 6 -2.69 -6.03 -12.37
CA LEU A 6 -2.62 -7.22 -13.22
C LEU A 6 -2.92 -8.51 -12.44
N VAL A 7 -2.47 -8.57 -11.18
CA VAL A 7 -2.75 -9.69 -10.28
C VAL A 7 -4.26 -9.90 -10.13
N ALA A 8 -4.68 -11.16 -10.06
CA ALA A 8 -6.05 -11.63 -10.02
C ALA A 8 -6.89 -11.37 -11.28
N LYS A 9 -6.32 -10.83 -12.37
CA LYS A 9 -7.02 -10.79 -13.67
C LYS A 9 -7.06 -12.18 -14.30
N GLN A 10 -8.20 -12.47 -14.93
CA GLN A 10 -8.38 -13.70 -15.69
C GLN A 10 -7.59 -13.64 -16.99
N VAL A 11 -6.94 -14.75 -17.35
CA VAL A 11 -6.22 -14.95 -18.60
C VAL A 11 -7.11 -15.73 -19.55
N ILE A 12 -7.30 -15.22 -20.77
CA ILE A 12 -8.20 -15.82 -21.78
C ILE A 12 -7.45 -15.96 -23.11
N SER A 13 -7.57 -17.14 -23.72
CA SER A 13 -7.10 -17.40 -25.09
C SER A 13 -8.00 -16.67 -26.09
N VAL A 14 -7.42 -15.89 -26.99
CA VAL A 14 -8.15 -15.19 -28.07
C VAL A 14 -8.69 -16.19 -29.07
N ARG A 15 -7.92 -17.24 -29.38
CA ARG A 15 -8.27 -18.22 -30.40
C ARG A 15 -9.46 -19.09 -30.01
N SER A 16 -9.52 -19.55 -28.76
CA SER A 16 -10.53 -20.51 -28.29
C SER A 16 -11.58 -19.89 -27.35
N ALA A 17 -11.35 -18.67 -26.87
CA ALA A 17 -12.11 -18.04 -25.78
C ALA A 17 -12.11 -18.85 -24.46
N CYS A 18 -11.14 -19.76 -24.28
CA CYS A 18 -10.99 -20.52 -23.05
C CYS A 18 -10.26 -19.72 -21.97
N SER A 19 -10.71 -19.90 -20.72
CA SER A 19 -10.03 -19.36 -19.54
C SER A 19 -8.83 -20.23 -19.19
N LEU A 20 -7.66 -19.61 -19.08
CA LEU A 20 -6.40 -20.28 -18.71
C LEU A 20 -6.07 -20.12 -17.22
N GLY A 21 -6.84 -19.30 -16.51
CA GLY A 21 -6.71 -19.10 -15.07
C GLY A 21 -6.62 -17.63 -14.70
N PHE A 22 -5.98 -17.33 -13.58
CA PHE A 22 -5.81 -15.99 -13.02
C PHE A 22 -4.34 -15.70 -12.76
N VAL A 23 -3.92 -14.47 -13.05
CA VAL A 23 -2.56 -13.99 -12.76
C VAL A 23 -2.32 -14.05 -11.25
N SER A 24 -1.38 -14.89 -10.81
CA SER A 24 -0.99 -14.99 -9.39
C SER A 24 0.18 -14.08 -9.07
N GLN A 25 1.21 -14.06 -9.93
CA GLN A 25 2.49 -13.42 -9.66
C GLN A 25 3.13 -12.92 -10.96
N LEU A 26 3.94 -11.87 -10.82
CA LEU A 26 4.80 -11.36 -11.88
C LEU A 26 6.25 -11.50 -11.44
N TRP A 27 7.12 -11.87 -12.36
CA TRP A 27 8.54 -12.11 -12.13
C TRP A 27 9.39 -11.12 -12.92
N VAL A 28 10.35 -10.52 -12.23
CA VAL A 28 11.16 -9.42 -12.72
C VAL A 28 12.61 -9.84 -12.82
N ASP A 29 13.26 -9.56 -13.94
CA ASP A 29 14.72 -9.52 -13.99
C ASP A 29 15.18 -8.20 -13.36
N ALA A 30 15.69 -8.27 -12.13
CA ALA A 30 16.17 -7.10 -11.39
C ALA A 30 17.48 -6.51 -11.94
N SER A 31 18.16 -7.21 -12.85
CA SER A 31 19.37 -6.71 -13.52
C SER A 31 19.01 -5.73 -14.63
N SER A 32 17.99 -6.07 -15.43
CA SER A 32 17.49 -5.22 -16.51
C SER A 32 16.27 -4.37 -16.14
N TRP A 33 15.69 -4.60 -14.96
CA TRP A 33 14.43 -3.99 -14.50
C TRP A 33 13.27 -4.23 -15.46
N MET A 34 13.07 -5.51 -15.82
CA MET A 34 12.04 -5.93 -16.78
C MET A 34 11.16 -7.00 -16.15
N VAL A 35 9.85 -6.82 -16.23
CA VAL A 35 8.88 -7.90 -15.97
C VAL A 35 8.94 -8.85 -17.16
N VAL A 36 9.30 -10.11 -16.91
CA VAL A 36 9.56 -11.09 -17.98
C VAL A 36 8.51 -12.20 -17.99
N VAL A 37 8.14 -12.71 -16.82
CA VAL A 37 7.25 -13.88 -16.70
C VAL A 37 5.99 -13.54 -15.93
N VAL A 38 4.86 -14.03 -16.44
CA VAL A 38 3.56 -14.01 -15.77
C VAL A 38 3.27 -15.42 -15.27
N GLU A 39 3.00 -15.54 -13.98
CA GLU A 39 2.51 -16.79 -13.38
C GLU A 39 0.99 -16.78 -13.29
N VAL A 40 0.39 -17.90 -13.64
CA VAL A 40 -1.06 -18.13 -13.66
C VAL A 40 -1.38 -19.31 -12.77
N ARG A 41 -2.52 -19.22 -12.09
CA ARG A 41 -3.13 -20.35 -11.39
C ARG A 41 -4.54 -20.57 -11.88
N GLN A 42 -4.97 -21.82 -11.92
CA GLN A 42 -6.35 -22.18 -12.28
C GLN A 42 -7.39 -21.48 -11.37
N SER A 43 -7.05 -21.24 -10.11
CA SER A 43 -7.86 -20.43 -9.19
C SER A 43 -7.01 -19.42 -8.42
N LEU A 44 -7.65 -18.40 -7.84
CA LEU A 44 -6.96 -17.32 -7.11
C LEU A 44 -6.17 -17.81 -5.88
N LEU A 45 -6.56 -18.94 -5.28
CA LEU A 45 -6.01 -19.41 -4.00
C LEU A 45 -5.28 -20.76 -4.12
N SER A 46 -5.57 -21.56 -5.15
CA SER A 46 -5.02 -22.91 -5.31
C SER A 46 -4.97 -23.35 -6.78
N GLY A 47 -4.38 -24.51 -7.02
CA GLY A 47 -4.28 -25.12 -8.35
C GLY A 47 -2.85 -25.16 -8.86
N GLU A 48 -2.69 -25.80 -10.02
CA GLU A 48 -1.42 -25.87 -10.71
C GLU A 48 -0.96 -24.48 -11.15
N MET A 49 0.36 -24.29 -11.12
CA MET A 49 1.02 -23.05 -11.52
C MET A 49 1.54 -23.23 -12.94
N GLU A 50 1.00 -22.41 -13.84
CA GLU A 50 1.48 -22.31 -15.22
C GLU A 50 2.15 -20.96 -15.42
N ARG A 51 2.99 -20.85 -16.44
CA ARG A 51 3.80 -19.66 -16.68
C ARG A 51 3.90 -19.39 -18.16
N PHE A 52 3.90 -18.11 -18.51
CA PHE A 52 4.12 -17.67 -19.87
C PHE A 52 4.87 -16.33 -19.86
N LEU A 53 5.42 -15.92 -21.01
CA LEU A 53 6.18 -14.68 -21.10
C LEU A 53 5.25 -13.48 -21.16
N LEU A 54 5.68 -12.34 -20.60
CA LEU A 54 4.91 -11.11 -20.69
C LEU A 54 4.73 -10.67 -22.15
N GLU A 55 5.71 -10.97 -23.02
CA GLU A 55 5.65 -10.64 -24.45
C GLU A 55 4.53 -11.37 -25.21
N ASP A 56 4.04 -12.50 -24.68
CA ASP A 56 2.92 -13.24 -25.25
C ASP A 56 1.57 -12.58 -24.91
N VAL A 57 1.54 -11.56 -24.04
CA VAL A 57 0.32 -10.80 -23.75
C VAL A 57 -0.05 -9.95 -24.96
N SER A 58 -1.22 -10.23 -25.54
CA SER A 58 -1.75 -9.47 -26.68
C SER A 58 -2.42 -8.18 -26.24
N GLN A 59 -3.20 -8.23 -25.17
CA GLN A 59 -3.92 -7.06 -24.65
C GLN A 59 -4.25 -7.23 -23.16
N VAL A 60 -4.26 -6.11 -22.44
CA VAL A 60 -4.74 -6.04 -21.06
C VAL A 60 -5.87 -5.03 -20.96
N GLY A 61 -7.03 -5.49 -20.48
CA GLY A 61 -8.19 -4.68 -20.13
C GLY A 61 -8.72 -5.14 -18.78
N ASP A 62 -9.99 -5.52 -18.70
CA ASP A 62 -10.55 -6.22 -17.53
C ASP A 62 -9.94 -7.61 -17.35
N VAL A 63 -9.64 -8.27 -18.48
CA VAL A 63 -8.95 -9.55 -18.61
C VAL A 63 -7.59 -9.38 -19.29
N VAL A 64 -6.75 -10.41 -19.22
CA VAL A 64 -5.50 -10.53 -19.97
C VAL A 64 -5.74 -11.47 -21.14
N LEU A 65 -5.46 -11.01 -22.35
CA LEU A 65 -5.63 -11.79 -23.57
C LEU A 65 -4.30 -12.33 -24.06
N VAL A 66 -4.25 -13.62 -24.37
CA VAL A 66 -3.10 -14.30 -25.00
C VAL A 66 -3.54 -14.94 -26.33
N PRO A 67 -2.63 -15.17 -27.31
CA PRO A 67 -3.00 -15.67 -28.63
C PRO A 67 -3.75 -17.01 -28.56
N ASP A 68 -3.15 -17.99 -27.89
CA ASP A 68 -3.71 -19.32 -27.65
C ASP A 68 -3.08 -19.98 -26.42
N GLU A 69 -3.52 -21.19 -26.12
CA GLU A 69 -3.10 -22.00 -24.97
C GLU A 69 -1.64 -22.45 -25.03
N GLY A 70 -1.02 -22.48 -26.21
CA GLY A 70 0.34 -22.94 -26.42
C GLY A 70 1.39 -22.06 -25.73
N VAL A 71 1.02 -20.85 -25.31
CA VAL A 71 1.90 -19.99 -24.50
C VAL A 71 2.25 -20.60 -23.13
N MET A 72 1.42 -21.54 -22.64
CA MET A 72 1.60 -22.22 -21.35
C MET A 72 2.51 -23.46 -21.44
N ASP A 73 2.81 -23.94 -22.65
CA ASP A 73 3.64 -25.13 -22.86
C ASP A 73 5.14 -24.87 -22.61
N ASN A 74 5.52 -23.62 -22.33
CA ASN A 74 6.91 -23.23 -22.11
C ASN A 74 7.37 -23.55 -20.68
N GLU A 75 8.38 -24.42 -20.54
CA GLU A 75 9.06 -24.65 -19.26
C GLU A 75 9.94 -23.45 -18.87
N LEU A 76 9.32 -22.43 -18.27
CA LEU A 76 10.00 -21.22 -17.82
C LEU A 76 10.65 -21.43 -16.45
N LYS A 77 11.99 -21.33 -16.42
CA LYS A 77 12.79 -21.33 -15.20
C LYS A 77 12.81 -19.93 -14.59
N LEU A 78 12.59 -19.85 -13.28
CA LEU A 78 12.58 -18.59 -12.53
C LEU A 78 13.95 -18.23 -11.94
N VAL A 79 15.02 -18.91 -12.37
CA VAL A 79 16.36 -18.69 -11.82
C VAL A 79 16.84 -17.31 -12.21
N GLY A 80 17.13 -16.48 -11.21
CA GLY A 80 17.55 -15.08 -11.42
C GLY A 80 16.41 -14.10 -11.64
N LEU A 81 15.15 -14.52 -11.43
CA LEU A 81 13.99 -13.63 -11.42
C LEU A 81 13.48 -13.42 -10.00
N ASP A 82 13.01 -12.21 -9.74
CA ASP A 82 12.57 -11.76 -8.43
C ASP A 82 11.10 -11.32 -8.46
N THR A 83 10.41 -11.51 -7.33
CA THR A 83 9.06 -10.96 -7.13
C THR A 83 9.10 -9.51 -6.65
N LEU A 84 10.25 -9.07 -6.11
CA LEU A 84 10.53 -7.78 -5.47
C LEU A 84 9.69 -7.45 -4.24
N GLU A 85 8.48 -8.01 -4.11
CA GLU A 85 7.62 -7.81 -2.94
C GLU A 85 8.31 -8.28 -1.65
N GLY A 86 8.29 -7.43 -0.62
CA GLY A 86 8.91 -7.67 0.68
C GLY A 86 10.37 -7.23 0.78
N TYR A 87 11.02 -6.85 -0.34
CA TYR A 87 12.44 -6.52 -0.35
C TYR A 87 12.73 -5.28 0.48
N ASP A 88 13.85 -5.31 1.21
CA ASP A 88 14.32 -4.17 1.99
C ASP A 88 14.90 -3.11 1.07
N VAL A 89 14.54 -1.85 1.28
CA VAL A 89 15.12 -0.73 0.56
C VAL A 89 16.02 0.06 1.49
N VAL A 90 17.31 0.09 1.17
CA VAL A 90 18.33 0.76 1.98
C VAL A 90 19.18 1.68 1.13
N THR A 91 19.63 2.78 1.71
CA THR A 91 20.60 3.65 1.06
C THR A 91 21.99 3.02 1.02
N SER A 92 22.90 3.60 0.24
CA SER A 92 24.33 3.27 0.25
C SER A 92 24.96 3.32 1.64
N SER A 93 24.49 4.20 2.53
CA SER A 93 24.91 4.30 3.94
C SER A 93 24.25 3.29 4.87
N ARG A 94 23.45 2.35 4.33
CA ARG A 94 22.64 1.35 5.06
C ARG A 94 21.51 1.94 5.91
N ARG A 95 21.02 3.14 5.57
CA ARG A 95 19.81 3.68 6.19
C ARG A 95 18.59 3.01 5.58
N ASN A 96 17.68 2.52 6.42
CA ASN A 96 16.42 1.95 5.95
C ASN A 96 15.51 3.05 5.37
N VAL A 97 14.99 2.81 4.17
CA VAL A 97 14.03 3.67 3.47
C VAL A 97 12.62 3.10 3.58
N GLY A 98 12.49 1.78 3.53
CA GLY A 98 11.23 1.06 3.66
C GLY A 98 11.34 -0.35 3.09
N LYS A 99 10.19 -0.95 2.76
CA LYS A 99 10.08 -2.23 2.07
C LYS A 99 9.28 -2.10 0.79
N VAL A 100 9.66 -2.85 -0.24
CA VAL A 100 8.94 -2.89 -1.51
C VAL A 100 7.61 -3.60 -1.32
N ARG A 101 6.54 -2.93 -1.69
CA ARG A 101 5.16 -3.44 -1.67
C ARG A 101 4.68 -3.83 -3.06
N GLY A 102 5.17 -3.12 -4.08
CA GLY A 102 4.81 -3.33 -5.47
C GLY A 102 5.65 -2.45 -6.38
N TYR A 103 5.26 -2.38 -7.65
CA TYR A 103 5.94 -1.58 -8.64
C TYR A 103 4.99 -1.18 -9.78
N ASN A 104 5.38 -0.14 -10.49
CA ASN A 104 4.76 0.32 -11.71
C ASN A 104 5.67 -0.06 -12.89
N PHE A 105 5.08 -0.65 -13.93
CA PHE A 105 5.79 -1.10 -15.11
C PHE A 105 4.98 -0.84 -16.38
N ASN A 106 5.65 -0.76 -17.52
CA ASN A 106 5.01 -0.66 -18.81
C ASN A 106 4.58 -2.04 -19.29
N ILE A 107 3.28 -2.24 -19.54
CA ILE A 107 2.76 -3.55 -19.94
C ILE A 107 3.25 -4.02 -21.32
N ASN A 108 3.53 -3.07 -22.22
CA ASN A 108 3.93 -3.40 -23.58
C ASN A 108 5.42 -3.72 -23.69
N THR A 109 6.26 -3.08 -22.86
CA THR A 109 7.70 -3.30 -22.89
C THR A 109 8.18 -4.21 -21.77
N GLY A 110 7.45 -4.31 -20.66
CA GLY A 110 7.89 -4.95 -19.42
C GLY A 110 8.75 -4.06 -18.52
N ALA A 111 9.16 -2.87 -18.96
CA ALA A 111 10.08 -2.02 -18.21
C ALA A 111 9.47 -1.53 -16.89
N VAL A 112 10.16 -1.77 -15.78
CA VAL A 112 9.79 -1.27 -14.46
C VAL A 112 10.23 0.19 -14.34
N GLU A 113 9.27 1.07 -14.06
CA GLU A 113 9.47 2.52 -13.98
C GLU A 113 9.78 2.97 -12.54
N SER A 114 9.03 2.42 -11.59
CA SER A 114 9.16 2.78 -10.18
C SER A 114 8.71 1.68 -9.24
N LEU A 115 9.28 1.70 -8.03
CA LEU A 115 8.91 0.88 -6.89
C LEU A 115 7.93 1.64 -6.00
N GLU A 116 6.93 0.92 -5.48
CA GLU A 116 6.04 1.37 -4.43
C GLU A 116 6.50 0.78 -3.10
N LEU A 117 6.77 1.66 -2.14
CA LEU A 117 7.33 1.30 -0.84
C LEU A 117 6.33 1.61 0.28
N ASP A 118 6.35 0.80 1.33
CA ASP A 118 5.71 1.09 2.62
C ASP A 118 6.56 0.55 3.78
N SER A 119 6.04 0.59 5.00
CA SER A 119 6.76 0.09 6.19
C SER A 119 6.76 -1.43 6.34
N PHE A 120 5.92 -2.17 5.60
CA PHE A 120 5.69 -3.60 5.79
C PHE A 120 6.13 -4.46 4.60
N GLY A 121 6.05 -3.94 3.38
CA GLY A 121 6.35 -4.63 2.13
C GLY A 121 5.28 -5.62 1.67
N SER A 122 4.04 -5.54 2.15
CA SER A 122 3.00 -6.53 1.86
C SER A 122 1.86 -5.96 1.03
N SER A 123 1.57 -6.55 -0.14
CA SER A 123 0.45 -6.13 -0.98
C SER A 123 -0.93 -6.39 -0.36
N LEU A 124 -1.00 -7.18 0.72
CA LEU A 124 -2.24 -7.54 1.40
C LEU A 124 -2.77 -6.43 2.32
N ILE A 125 -1.89 -5.59 2.86
CA ILE A 125 -2.26 -4.52 3.82
C ILE A 125 -2.88 -3.35 3.04
N PRO A 126 -4.15 -2.95 3.21
CA PRO A 126 -4.71 -1.87 2.40
C PRO A 126 -3.91 -0.56 2.47
N THR A 127 -3.77 0.14 1.33
CA THR A 127 -2.99 1.39 1.25
C THR A 127 -3.60 2.55 2.05
N SER A 128 -4.86 2.44 2.48
CA SER A 128 -5.47 3.38 3.42
C SER A 128 -4.90 3.29 4.84
N LEU A 129 -4.32 2.14 5.21
CA LEU A 129 -3.75 1.91 6.53
C LEU A 129 -2.33 2.51 6.64
N VAL A 130 -1.57 2.46 5.55
CA VAL A 130 -0.13 2.71 5.53
C VAL A 130 0.24 3.84 4.59
N SER A 131 1.23 4.64 4.97
CA SER A 131 1.79 5.62 4.05
C SER A 131 2.62 4.92 2.99
N THR A 132 2.30 5.18 1.72
CA THR A 132 3.01 4.61 0.58
C THR A 132 3.84 5.65 -0.14
N TYR A 133 4.94 5.21 -0.72
CA TYR A 133 6.00 6.04 -1.25
C TYR A 133 6.44 5.54 -2.63
N CYS A 134 6.81 6.45 -3.52
CA CYS A 134 7.31 6.15 -4.86
C CYS A 134 8.84 6.33 -4.89
N LEU A 135 9.54 5.34 -5.44
CA LEU A 135 10.98 5.37 -5.71
C LEU A 135 11.23 5.00 -7.17
N PHE A 136 11.89 5.85 -7.94
CA PHE A 136 12.22 5.54 -9.33
C PHE A 136 13.33 4.49 -9.43
N VAL A 137 13.24 3.62 -10.43
CA VAL A 137 14.26 2.60 -10.68
C VAL A 137 15.63 3.22 -11.01
N GLU A 138 15.64 4.42 -11.60
CA GLU A 138 16.85 5.21 -11.89
C GLU A 138 17.69 5.51 -10.63
N ASP A 139 17.06 5.54 -9.46
CA ASP A 139 17.72 5.79 -8.18
C ASP A 139 18.29 4.51 -7.52
N VAL A 140 18.06 3.35 -8.13
CA VAL A 140 18.53 2.05 -7.65
C VAL A 140 19.95 1.76 -8.17
N LEU A 141 20.83 1.40 -7.25
CA LEU A 141 22.21 1.01 -7.57
C LEU A 141 22.31 -0.47 -7.93
N LYS A 142 21.68 -1.33 -7.12
CA LYS A 142 21.69 -2.79 -7.30
C LYS A 142 20.73 -3.48 -6.34
N VAL A 143 20.42 -4.74 -6.66
CA VAL A 143 19.70 -5.65 -5.77
C VAL A 143 20.67 -6.74 -5.29
N VAL A 144 20.69 -6.99 -3.98
CA VAL A 144 21.55 -8.01 -3.35
C VAL A 144 20.77 -8.68 -2.24
N ALA A 145 20.58 -10.00 -2.30
CA ALA A 145 19.96 -10.81 -1.25
C ALA A 145 18.68 -10.16 -0.68
N ASP A 146 17.67 -10.03 -1.55
CA ASP A 146 16.37 -9.42 -1.23
C ASP A 146 16.42 -7.97 -0.71
N THR A 147 17.55 -7.27 -0.96
CA THR A 147 17.76 -5.88 -0.57
C THR A 147 18.04 -5.02 -1.80
N VAL A 148 17.21 -4.00 -2.00
CA VAL A 148 17.39 -2.94 -3.00
C VAL A 148 18.25 -1.84 -2.40
N ILE A 149 19.44 -1.64 -2.96
CA ILE A 149 20.36 -0.58 -2.53
C ILE A 149 20.16 0.62 -3.44
N VAL A 150 19.89 1.79 -2.84
CA VAL A 150 19.62 3.05 -3.56
C VAL A 150 20.67 4.12 -3.28
N HIS A 151 20.73 5.12 -4.14
CA HIS A 151 21.53 6.32 -3.90
C HIS A 151 21.11 7.04 -2.62
N GLU A 152 22.06 7.67 -1.93
CA GLU A 152 21.78 8.38 -0.67
C GLU A 152 20.69 9.45 -0.82
N GLY A 153 20.74 10.21 -1.92
CA GLY A 153 19.76 11.25 -2.25
C GLY A 153 18.38 10.73 -2.67
N ALA A 154 18.24 9.43 -2.94
CA ALA A 154 16.96 8.82 -3.29
C ALA A 154 15.96 8.96 -2.14
N SER A 155 16.42 8.78 -0.90
CA SER A 155 15.60 8.94 0.30
C SER A 155 14.93 10.31 0.42
N SER A 156 15.55 11.37 -0.13
CA SER A 156 15.00 12.72 -0.15
C SER A 156 14.11 13.01 -1.36
N ARG A 157 14.22 12.20 -2.43
CA ARG A 157 13.40 12.30 -3.65
C ARG A 157 12.15 11.44 -3.64
N VAL A 158 12.07 10.50 -2.69
CA VAL A 158 10.91 9.63 -2.52
C VAL A 158 9.63 10.46 -2.38
N GLN A 159 8.67 10.23 -3.27
CA GLN A 159 7.41 10.97 -3.30
C GLN A 159 6.33 10.18 -2.57
N ARG A 160 5.70 10.77 -1.56
CA ARG A 160 4.57 10.12 -0.88
C ARG A 160 3.36 10.05 -1.81
N ILE A 161 2.82 8.84 -2.01
CA ILE A 161 1.65 8.57 -2.84
C ILE A 161 0.39 8.63 -1.98
N THR A 162 0.38 7.92 -0.85
CA THR A 162 -0.78 7.82 0.06
C THR A 162 -0.36 8.18 1.48
N LYS A 163 -1.27 8.83 2.23
CA LYS A 163 -1.13 9.01 3.69
C LYS A 163 -2.00 7.97 4.39
N GLY A 164 -1.37 7.06 5.12
CA GLY A 164 -2.10 6.07 5.92
C GLY A 164 -2.72 6.69 7.18
N PHE A 165 -3.85 6.16 7.64
CA PHE A 165 -4.46 6.66 8.89
C PHE A 165 -3.67 6.28 10.15
N TRP A 166 -2.83 5.24 10.11
CA TRP A 166 -1.97 4.86 11.25
C TRP A 166 -0.90 5.93 11.53
N ASP A 167 -0.46 6.64 10.49
CA ASP A 167 0.44 7.78 10.64
C ASP A 167 -0.26 9.03 11.17
N ALA A 168 -1.60 9.12 11.05
CA ALA A 168 -2.34 10.27 11.57
C ALA A 168 -2.40 10.26 13.10
N GLN A 169 -2.55 9.09 13.73
CA GLN A 169 -2.63 8.99 15.19
C GLN A 169 -1.31 9.35 15.90
N LYS A 170 -0.15 9.14 15.24
CA LYS A 170 1.15 9.56 15.80
C LYS A 170 1.40 11.06 15.72
N ALA A 171 0.65 11.80 14.90
CA ALA A 171 0.75 13.25 14.78
C ALA A 171 -0.22 14.02 15.69
N GLU A 172 -1.16 13.33 16.34
CA GLU A 172 -2.14 13.92 17.26
C GLU A 172 -1.82 13.55 18.71
N THR A 173 -0.63 13.92 19.18
CA THR A 173 -0.37 14.05 20.62
C THR A 173 -0.07 15.52 20.90
N PRO A 174 -0.99 16.30 21.49
CA PRO A 174 -0.69 17.67 21.92
C PRO A 174 0.12 17.63 23.21
N GLN A 175 1.38 17.20 23.12
CA GLN A 175 2.38 17.43 24.17
C GLN A 175 3.02 18.79 23.92
N ASP A 176 2.30 19.86 24.27
CA ASP A 176 2.87 21.13 24.69
C ASP A 176 1.81 21.92 25.46
N ARG A 177 1.48 21.44 26.66
CA ARG A 177 0.98 22.28 27.76
C ARG A 177 2.13 22.53 28.72
N PHE A 178 3.07 23.38 28.32
CA PHE A 178 3.98 23.99 29.28
C PHE A 178 3.29 25.18 29.95
N THR A 179 2.84 24.91 31.18
CA THR A 179 2.88 25.81 32.35
C THR A 179 3.06 27.31 32.09
N GLU A 180 1.96 28.07 32.18
CA GLU A 180 2.01 29.50 32.41
C GLU A 180 1.41 29.78 33.80
N TYR A 181 2.27 30.18 34.74
CA TYR A 181 1.88 30.63 36.08
C TYR A 181 1.08 31.93 35.97
N PRO A 182 -0.07 32.10 36.64
CA PRO A 182 -0.74 33.39 36.66
C PRO A 182 -0.11 34.29 37.73
N GLU A 183 0.57 35.34 37.27
CA GLU A 183 1.06 36.42 38.12
C GLU A 183 -0.08 37.40 38.45
N TYR A 184 -0.32 37.60 39.74
CA TYR A 184 -1.34 38.50 40.26
C TYR A 184 -0.99 39.97 39.99
N THR A 185 -1.84 40.71 39.27
CA THR A 185 -2.03 42.14 39.56
C THR A 185 -3.50 42.55 39.47
N ASN A 186 -3.85 43.43 40.40
CA ASN A 186 -5.19 43.73 40.90
C ASN A 186 -5.51 45.19 40.55
N ARG A 187 -6.56 45.44 39.77
CA ARG A 187 -7.25 46.75 39.58
C ARG A 187 -8.40 46.53 38.60
N GLY A 188 -9.65 46.93 38.80
CA GLY A 188 -10.32 47.73 39.80
C GLY A 188 -11.62 48.23 39.16
N GLU A 189 -12.75 47.84 39.76
CA GLU A 189 -14.02 48.56 39.88
C GLU A 189 -14.96 48.88 38.67
N ARG A 190 -16.21 48.39 38.83
CA ARG A 190 -17.54 49.04 38.55
C ARG A 190 -17.92 49.22 37.05
N SER A 191 -19.14 49.00 36.57
CA SER A 191 -20.48 48.83 37.15
C SER A 191 -21.54 48.59 36.04
N VAL A 192 -22.59 47.83 36.38
CA VAL A 192 -24.03 48.06 36.05
C VAL A 192 -24.60 47.64 34.67
N ARG A 193 -25.51 46.65 34.77
CA ARG A 193 -26.85 46.45 34.17
C ARG A 193 -27.08 46.72 32.66
N GLY A 194 -27.58 45.68 31.98
CA GLY A 194 -28.38 45.82 30.77
C GLY A 194 -29.11 44.52 30.44
N ARG A 195 -30.40 44.45 30.76
CA ARG A 195 -31.32 43.32 30.62
C ARG A 195 -32.14 43.56 29.34
N ASN A 196 -32.26 42.57 28.43
CA ASN A 196 -33.54 42.05 27.90
C ASN A 196 -33.45 41.34 26.53
N ASN A 197 -34.19 40.23 26.50
CA ASN A 197 -34.96 39.62 25.41
C ASN A 197 -34.28 39.11 24.14
N TRP A 198 -34.24 37.77 24.03
CA TRP A 198 -34.84 37.14 22.85
C TRP A 198 -35.50 35.81 23.22
N SER A 199 -36.81 35.75 22.98
CA SER A 199 -37.66 34.57 23.04
C SER A 199 -37.53 33.72 21.78
N SER A 200 -37.34 32.41 21.91
CA SER A 200 -38.24 31.38 21.36
C SER A 200 -37.55 30.05 21.10
N ARG A 201 -38.37 29.01 21.20
CA ARG A 201 -38.32 27.74 20.47
C ARG A 201 -37.58 26.57 21.12
N ASN A 202 -38.38 25.82 21.88
CA ASN A 202 -38.50 24.36 21.84
C ASN A 202 -37.49 23.63 20.94
N GLN A 203 -36.70 22.75 21.56
CA GLN A 203 -36.78 21.33 21.25
C GLN A 203 -36.26 20.50 22.42
N ARG A 204 -37.05 19.48 22.75
CA ARG A 204 -36.87 18.53 23.85
C ARG A 204 -35.72 17.58 23.53
N SER A 205 -34.88 17.29 24.51
CA SER A 205 -34.05 16.09 24.57
C SER A 205 -34.13 15.51 25.98
N PRO A 206 -34.55 14.25 26.18
CA PRO A 206 -34.42 13.62 27.48
C PRO A 206 -33.10 12.87 27.61
N LEU A 207 -32.41 13.21 28.69
CA LEU A 207 -31.77 12.29 29.65
C LEU A 207 -30.54 11.50 29.18
N ARG A 208 -29.38 12.07 29.52
CA ARG A 208 -28.24 11.31 30.07
C ARG A 208 -28.65 10.66 31.39
N ARG A 209 -28.30 9.39 31.56
CA ARG A 209 -27.98 8.81 32.87
C ARG A 209 -26.58 8.22 32.75
N ASP A 210 -25.69 8.78 33.55
CA ASP A 210 -24.40 8.21 33.90
C ASP A 210 -24.63 7.12 34.96
N PHE A 211 -23.97 5.97 34.80
CA PHE A 211 -23.56 4.97 35.79
C PHE A 211 -22.39 4.23 35.11
N GLU A 212 -21.15 4.62 35.39
CA GLU A 212 -20.27 4.05 36.43
C GLU A 212 -19.86 2.60 36.12
N ASP A 213 -18.60 2.50 35.67
CA ASP A 213 -17.59 1.46 35.83
C ASP A 213 -18.02 0.06 36.33
N GLU A 214 -17.70 -0.97 35.55
CA GLU A 214 -16.94 -2.14 36.01
C GLU A 214 -16.47 -3.00 34.82
N ASP A 215 -15.18 -3.35 34.85
CA ASP A 215 -14.50 -4.30 33.97
C ASP A 215 -15.20 -5.67 33.95
N ASP A 216 -15.51 -6.20 32.76
CA ASP A 216 -15.46 -7.64 32.48
C ASP A 216 -15.65 -7.89 30.96
N TRP A 217 -14.53 -7.98 30.23
CA TRP A 217 -14.53 -8.50 28.86
C TRP A 217 -13.97 -9.93 28.87
N GLU A 218 -14.79 -10.90 29.27
CA GLU A 218 -14.54 -12.31 28.92
C GLU A 218 -15.01 -12.57 27.48
N LEU A 219 -14.06 -12.83 26.58
CA LEU A 219 -14.34 -13.28 25.21
C LEU A 219 -14.69 -14.78 25.23
N PRO A 220 -15.77 -15.24 24.57
CA PRO A 220 -16.02 -16.66 24.42
C PRO A 220 -15.05 -17.27 23.39
N MET A 221 -14.27 -18.26 23.86
CA MET A 221 -13.54 -19.20 23.01
C MET A 221 -14.50 -20.31 22.59
N ASP A 222 -14.92 -20.31 21.33
CA ASP A 222 -15.58 -21.47 20.72
C ASP A 222 -14.52 -22.48 20.25
N TYR A 223 -14.71 -23.73 20.67
CA TYR A 223 -13.92 -24.93 20.35
C TYR A 223 -14.13 -25.42 18.92
#